data_AF-A0A9C9XUP4-F1
#
_entry.id   AF-A0A9C9XUP4-F1
#
_cell.length_a   1.000
_cell.length_b   1.000
_cell.length_c   1.000
_cell.angle_alpha   90.00
_cell.angle_beta   90.00
_cell.angle_gamma   90.00
#
_symmetry.space_group_name_H-M   'P 1'
#
loop_
_entity.id
_entity.type
_entity.pdbx_description
1 polymer ?
#
loop_
_entity_poly.entity_id
_entity_poly.type
_entity_poly.pdbx_seq_one_letter_code
_entity_poly.pdbx_strand_id
1 'polypeptide(L)'
;MKTLREKISFALTGLAYLVFHLGTNSTVDNITFGSVVSGTVQQLLTTAPYCIGFTIVAVALVRYFTGGKWPPWDRIVRIFFTIGIIFGFYFNLYNSGYRAEQERLKKEGKPVSELRFSPGEIQRPPLYWA
;
A
#
# COMPACT_ATOMS: atom_id res chain seq x y z
N MET A 1 27.45 12.46 -13.17
CA MET A 1 26.09 13.01 -13.06
C MET A 1 26.13 14.41 -13.62
N LYS A 2 25.43 14.72 -14.73
CA LYS A 2 25.68 16.00 -15.44
C LYS A 2 24.45 16.84 -15.77
N THR A 3 23.21 16.35 -15.71
CA THR A 3 22.04 17.16 -16.13
C THR A 3 20.94 17.28 -15.07
N LEU A 4 20.25 18.44 -15.05
CA LEU A 4 19.14 18.75 -14.14
C LEU A 4 17.97 17.75 -14.30
N ARG A 5 17.70 17.32 -15.54
CA ARG A 5 16.64 16.36 -15.87
C ARG A 5 16.84 15.00 -15.20
N GLU A 6 18.08 14.52 -15.13
CA GLU A 6 18.41 13.24 -14.48
C GLU A 6 18.13 13.29 -12.97
N LYS A 7 18.43 14.42 -12.32
CA LYS A 7 18.15 14.67 -10.90
C LYS A 7 16.65 14.72 -10.62
N ILE A 8 15.89 15.42 -11.44
CA ILE A 8 14.42 15.49 -11.30
C ILE A 8 13.81 14.10 -11.48
N SER A 9 14.23 13.35 -12.50
CA SER A 9 13.72 11.99 -12.75
C SER A 9 14.08 11.04 -11.60
N PHE A 10 15.26 11.19 -11.01
CA PHE A 10 15.68 10.43 -9.85
C PHE A 10 14.86 10.77 -8.60
N ALA A 11 14.64 12.06 -8.35
CA ALA A 11 13.80 12.52 -7.24
C ALA A 11 12.35 12.03 -7.40
N LEU A 12 11.77 12.12 -8.61
CA LEU A 12 10.43 11.63 -8.90
C LEU A 12 10.29 10.12 -8.68
N THR A 13 11.31 9.33 -9.04
CA THR A 13 11.28 7.88 -8.82
C THR A 13 11.39 7.52 -7.33
N GLY A 14 12.23 8.23 -6.57
CA GLY A 14 12.26 8.09 -5.11
C GLY A 14 10.96 8.51 -4.43
N LEU A 15 10.32 9.58 -4.92
CA LEU A 15 9.05 10.06 -4.39
C LEU A 15 7.91 9.08 -4.71
N ALA A 16 7.87 8.55 -5.93
CA ALA A 16 6.94 7.49 -6.30
C ALA A 16 7.14 6.24 -5.41
N TYR A 17 8.39 5.82 -5.18
CA TYR A 17 8.69 4.72 -4.27
C TYR A 17 8.11 4.95 -2.87
N LEU A 18 8.23 6.16 -2.33
CA LEU A 18 7.67 6.51 -1.03
C LEU A 18 6.14 6.43 -1.03
N VAL A 19 5.48 6.98 -2.05
CA VAL A 19 4.02 6.95 -2.20
C VAL A 19 3.49 5.51 -2.24
N PHE A 20 4.15 4.63 -2.99
CA PHE A 20 3.74 3.22 -3.08
C PHE A 20 4.03 2.40 -1.82
N HIS A 21 4.86 2.92 -0.91
CA HIS A 21 5.11 2.30 0.39
C HIS A 21 4.32 2.95 1.53
N LEU A 22 3.47 3.95 1.24
CA LEU A 22 2.55 4.48 2.24
C LEU A 22 1.64 3.35 2.70
N GLY A 23 1.85 2.93 3.95
CA GLY A 23 1.13 1.86 4.60
C GLY A 23 0.38 2.41 5.79
N THR A 24 -0.85 1.93 6.01
CA THR A 24 -1.62 2.23 7.22
C THR A 24 -1.81 0.95 8.02
N ASN A 25 -1.39 0.95 9.27
CA ASN A 25 -1.56 -0.20 10.17
C ASN A 25 -2.86 -0.16 10.99
N SER A 26 -3.62 0.94 10.93
CA SER A 26 -4.87 1.10 11.68
C SER A 26 -6.05 0.41 10.99
N THR A 27 -6.98 -0.11 11.78
CA THR A 27 -8.36 -0.35 11.33
C THR A 27 -8.95 0.96 10.80
N VAL A 28 -9.82 0.89 9.78
CA VAL A 28 -10.35 2.02 8.98
C VAL A 28 -10.88 3.19 9.82
N ASP A 29 -11.20 2.95 11.09
CA ASP A 29 -11.89 3.88 11.97
C ASP A 29 -10.98 4.92 12.66
N ASN A 30 -9.63 4.77 12.63
CA ASN A 30 -8.71 5.73 13.27
C ASN A 30 -7.38 5.90 12.51
N ILE A 31 -7.38 6.66 11.40
CA ILE A 31 -6.14 7.03 10.69
C ILE A 31 -5.52 8.24 11.41
N THR A 32 -4.40 8.04 12.09
CA THR A 32 -3.59 9.10 12.71
C THR A 32 -2.26 9.23 11.98
N PHE A 33 -1.63 10.41 11.99
CA PHE A 33 -0.31 10.59 11.35
C PHE A 33 0.73 9.54 11.81
N GLY A 34 0.74 9.20 13.11
CA GLY A 34 1.62 8.17 13.65
C GLY A 34 1.37 6.75 13.09
N SER A 35 0.12 6.41 12.73
CA SER A 35 -0.20 5.09 12.18
C SER A 35 0.17 4.96 10.70
N VAL A 36 0.14 6.06 9.95
CA VAL A 36 0.66 6.12 8.58
C VAL A 36 2.18 5.98 8.59
N VAL A 37 2.88 6.71 9.47
CA VAL A 37 4.34 6.64 9.54
C VAL A 37 4.82 5.25 9.97
N SER A 38 4.26 4.71 11.06
CA SER A 38 4.64 3.37 11.55
C SER A 38 4.27 2.27 10.55
N GLY A 39 3.10 2.34 9.90
CA GLY A 39 2.72 1.41 8.84
C GLY A 39 3.66 1.47 7.63
N THR A 40 4.04 2.67 7.19
CA THR A 40 5.00 2.88 6.09
C THR A 40 6.38 2.32 6.44
N VAL A 41 6.88 2.58 7.66
CA VAL A 41 8.17 2.05 8.12
C VAL A 41 8.14 0.53 8.21
N GLN A 42 7.08 -0.05 8.74
CA GLN A 42 6.92 -1.49 8.82
C GLN A 42 6.88 -2.11 7.41
N GLN A 43 6.14 -1.49 6.49
CA GLN A 43 6.08 -1.94 5.10
C GLN A 43 7.46 -1.88 4.44
N LEU A 44 8.20 -0.77 4.61
CA LEU A 44 9.58 -0.63 4.11
C LEU A 44 10.53 -1.67 4.70
N LEU A 45 10.47 -1.92 6.00
CA LEU A 45 11.33 -2.92 6.66
C LEU A 45 11.01 -4.33 6.19
N THR A 46 9.75 -4.62 5.92
CA THR A 46 9.31 -5.94 5.45
C THR A 46 9.70 -6.13 3.98
N THR A 47 9.60 -5.10 3.14
CA THR A 47 9.92 -5.19 1.70
C THR A 47 11.41 -5.02 1.40
N ALA A 48 12.17 -4.33 2.26
CA ALA A 48 13.58 -4.01 2.01
C ALA A 48 14.47 -5.24 1.76
N PRO A 49 14.44 -6.33 2.56
CA PRO A 49 15.25 -7.51 2.30
C PRO A 49 14.97 -8.13 0.92
N TYR A 50 13.69 -8.23 0.54
CA TYR A 50 13.29 -8.74 -0.77
C TYR A 50 13.75 -7.81 -1.90
N CYS A 51 13.57 -6.50 -1.74
CA CYS A 51 14.02 -5.52 -2.72
C CYS A 51 15.53 -5.57 -2.93
N ILE A 52 16.31 -5.72 -1.86
CA ILE A 52 17.77 -5.89 -1.94
C ILE A 52 18.11 -7.17 -2.70
N GLY A 53 17.51 -8.30 -2.35
CA GLY A 53 17.75 -9.58 -3.03
C GLY A 53 17.46 -9.52 -4.52
N PHE A 54 16.27 -9.02 -4.90
CA PHE A 54 15.90 -8.85 -6.30
C PHE A 54 16.77 -7.84 -7.04
N THR A 55 17.20 -6.77 -6.36
CA THR A 55 18.13 -5.79 -6.95
C THR A 55 19.47 -6.42 -7.25
N ILE A 56 20.02 -7.24 -6.36
CA ILE A 56 21.28 -7.96 -6.60
C ILE A 56 21.15 -8.87 -7.81
N VAL A 57 20.05 -9.64 -7.90
CA VAL A 57 19.78 -10.51 -9.05
C VAL A 57 19.67 -9.69 -10.34
N ALA A 58 18.90 -8.60 -10.34
CA ALA A 58 18.74 -7.73 -11.49
C ALA A 58 20.07 -7.10 -11.93
N VAL A 59 20.88 -6.63 -10.98
CA VAL A 59 22.21 -6.08 -11.25
C VAL A 59 23.16 -7.15 -11.80
N ALA A 60 23.10 -8.38 -11.29
CA ALA A 60 23.87 -9.49 -11.82
C ALA A 60 23.48 -9.82 -13.27
N LEU A 61 22.18 -9.80 -13.59
CA LEU A 61 21.69 -9.96 -14.96
C LEU A 61 22.18 -8.83 -15.88
N VAL A 62 22.05 -7.56 -15.45
CA VAL A 62 22.55 -6.43 -16.23
C VAL A 62 24.05 -6.59 -16.48
N ARG A 63 24.83 -6.93 -15.44
CA ARG A 63 26.27 -7.16 -15.53
C ARG A 63 26.60 -8.26 -16.54
N TYR A 64 25.84 -9.37 -16.54
CA TYR A 64 25.99 -10.45 -17.50
C TYR A 64 25.80 -9.96 -18.95
N PHE A 65 24.73 -9.20 -19.22
CA PHE A 65 24.46 -8.66 -20.56
C PHE A 65 25.45 -7.58 -21.01
N THR A 66 26.03 -6.81 -20.09
CA THR A 66 27.02 -5.76 -20.43
C THR A 66 28.47 -6.24 -20.44
N GLY A 67 28.70 -7.55 -20.60
CA GLY A 67 30.05 -8.10 -20.71
C GLY A 67 30.87 -8.02 -19.41
N GLY A 68 30.21 -8.15 -18.25
CA GLY A 68 30.86 -8.27 -16.96
C GLY A 68 31.16 -6.95 -16.23
N LYS A 69 30.83 -5.79 -16.83
CA LYS A 69 30.99 -4.48 -16.16
C LYS A 69 29.87 -4.21 -15.17
N TRP A 70 30.23 -3.71 -13.98
CA TRP A 70 29.24 -3.29 -13.00
C TRP A 70 28.48 -2.03 -13.48
N PRO A 71 27.15 -1.99 -13.32
CA PRO A 71 26.38 -0.79 -13.60
C PRO A 71 26.81 0.39 -12.71
N PRO A 72 26.71 1.64 -13.19
CA PRO A 72 26.88 2.82 -12.34
C PRO A 72 25.91 2.80 -11.16
N TRP A 73 26.32 3.30 -10.00
CA TRP A 73 25.49 3.36 -8.78
C TRP A 73 24.11 4.00 -8.99
N ASP A 74 24.01 5.05 -9.82
CA ASP A 74 22.72 5.68 -10.17
C ASP A 74 21.74 4.67 -10.78
N ARG A 75 22.23 3.77 -11.64
CA ARG A 75 21.41 2.73 -12.27
C ARG A 75 21.00 1.66 -11.26
N ILE A 76 21.89 1.28 -10.35
CA ILE A 76 21.59 0.31 -9.29
C ILE A 76 20.46 0.83 -8.39
N VAL A 77 20.55 2.10 -7.96
CA VAL A 77 19.53 2.71 -7.09
C VAL A 77 18.19 2.87 -7.82
N ARG A 78 18.20 3.19 -9.12
CA ARG A 78 16.97 3.21 -9.93
C ARG A 78 16.33 1.82 -10.03
N ILE A 79 17.12 0.77 -10.26
CA ILE A 79 16.62 -0.61 -10.27
C ILE A 79 15.98 -0.96 -8.93
N PHE A 80 16.65 -0.61 -7.82
CA PHE A 80 16.10 -0.77 -6.48
C PHE A 80 14.74 -0.08 -6.30
N PHE A 81 14.63 1.19 -6.69
CA PHE A 81 13.37 1.92 -6.62
C PHE A 81 12.28 1.30 -7.49
N THR A 82 12.60 0.87 -8.71
CA THR A 82 11.62 0.23 -9.61
C THR A 82 11.09 -1.07 -9.03
N ILE A 83 11.97 -1.96 -8.56
CA ILE A 83 11.60 -3.20 -7.90
C ILE A 83 10.74 -2.88 -6.67
N GLY A 84 11.21 -1.94 -5.85
CA GLY A 84 10.52 -1.43 -4.70
C GLY A 84 9.08 -0.98 -4.98
N ILE A 85 8.88 -0.14 -5.99
CA ILE A 85 7.55 0.34 -6.40
C ILE A 85 6.63 -0.84 -6.71
N ILE A 86 7.13 -1.85 -7.44
CA ILE A 86 6.33 -3.05 -7.78
C ILE A 86 5.92 -3.80 -6.51
N PHE A 87 6.86 -4.04 -5.59
CA PHE A 87 6.57 -4.71 -4.32
C PHE A 87 5.60 -3.90 -3.44
N GLY A 88 5.83 -2.59 -3.29
CA GLY A 88 4.96 -1.69 -2.53
C GLY A 88 3.54 -1.66 -3.10
N PHE A 89 3.40 -1.63 -4.42
CA PHE A 89 2.12 -1.73 -5.11
C PHE A 89 1.40 -3.06 -4.82
N TYR A 90 2.06 -4.20 -5.01
CA TYR A 90 1.47 -5.51 -4.72
C TYR A 90 1.06 -5.65 -3.25
N PHE A 91 1.89 -5.16 -2.33
CA PHE A 91 1.61 -5.23 -0.90
C PHE A 91 0.38 -4.40 -0.54
N ASN A 92 0.27 -3.18 -1.10
CA ASN A 92 -0.89 -2.33 -0.92
C ASN A 92 -2.16 -2.91 -1.54
N LEU A 93 -2.05 -3.56 -2.70
CA LEU A 93 -3.18 -4.25 -3.33
C LEU A 93 -3.65 -5.43 -2.48
N TYR A 94 -2.72 -6.27 -2.02
CA TYR A 94 -3.00 -7.40 -1.14
C TYR A 94 -3.66 -6.96 0.16
N ASN A 95 -3.10 -5.93 0.82
CA ASN A 95 -3.64 -5.41 2.07
C ASN A 95 -5.02 -4.77 1.90
N SER A 96 -5.25 -4.09 0.76
CA SER A 96 -6.57 -3.53 0.43
C SER A 96 -7.62 -4.62 0.22
N GLY A 97 -7.27 -5.69 -0.51
CA GLY A 97 -8.14 -6.85 -0.71
C GLY A 97 -8.45 -7.57 0.61
N TYR A 98 -7.43 -7.79 1.44
CA TYR A 98 -7.59 -8.41 2.76
C TYR A 98 -8.52 -7.59 3.67
N ARG A 99 -8.37 -6.26 3.68
CA ARG A 99 -9.26 -5.36 4.45
C ARG A 99 -10.70 -5.42 3.95
N ALA A 100 -10.91 -5.44 2.63
CA ALA A 100 -12.24 -5.55 2.05
C ALA A 100 -12.94 -6.87 2.44
N GLU A 101 -12.20 -7.98 2.49
CA GLU A 101 -12.75 -9.27 2.92
C GLU A 101 -13.06 -9.29 4.42
N GLN A 102 -12.19 -8.73 5.25
CA GLN A 102 -12.44 -8.60 6.68
C GLN A 102 -13.68 -7.74 6.99
N GLU A 103 -13.92 -6.68 6.20
CA GLU A 103 -15.16 -5.89 6.31
C GLU A 103 -16.39 -6.69 5.91
N ARG A 104 -16.31 -7.56 4.90
CA ARG A 104 -17.41 -8.45 4.51
C ARG A 104 -17.73 -9.45 5.62
N LEU A 105 -16.71 -10.11 6.16
CA LEU A 105 -16.88 -11.07 7.26
C LEU A 105 -17.44 -10.40 8.53
N LYS A 106 -17.03 -9.16 8.83
CA LYS A 106 -17.63 -8.38 9.94
C LYS A 106 -19.10 -8.02 9.69
N LYS A 107 -19.51 -7.80 8.44
CA LYS A 107 -20.91 -7.52 8.08
C LYS A 107 -21.77 -8.79 8.11
N GLU A 108 -21.21 -9.93 7.71
CA GLU A 108 -21.90 -11.23 7.73
C GLU A 108 -21.96 -11.85 9.14
N GLY A 109 -20.94 -11.63 9.97
CA GLY A 109 -20.88 -12.08 11.37
C GLY A 109 -21.67 -11.21 12.35
N LYS A 110 -22.12 -10.02 11.94
CA LYS A 110 -23.10 -9.24 12.69
C LYS A 110 -24.50 -9.73 12.30
N PRO A 111 -25.29 -10.32 13.22
CA PRO A 111 -26.68 -10.66 12.90
C PRO A 111 -27.41 -9.39 12.45
N VAL A 112 -28.29 -9.56 11.46
CA VAL A 112 -29.15 -8.52 10.82
C VAL A 112 -30.06 -7.79 11.83
N SER A 113 -29.93 -8.04 13.14
CA SER A 113 -30.68 -7.42 14.23
C SER A 113 -30.30 -5.96 14.55
N GLU A 114 -29.22 -5.41 13.98
CA GLU A 114 -28.87 -3.98 14.15
C GLU A 114 -29.27 -3.10 12.95
N LEU A 115 -29.85 -3.68 11.89
CA LEU A 115 -30.41 -2.92 10.77
C LEU A 115 -31.84 -2.48 11.11
N ARG A 116 -31.94 -1.27 11.67
CA ARG A 116 -33.18 -0.49 11.92
C ARG A 116 -34.24 -1.17 12.80
N PHE A 117 -34.12 -0.94 14.10
CA PHE A 117 -35.29 -0.51 14.86
C PHE A 117 -34.94 0.80 15.55
N SER A 118 -35.39 1.90 14.94
CA SER A 118 -35.52 3.18 15.65
C SER A 118 -36.65 2.99 16.66
N PRO A 119 -36.44 3.09 17.98
CA PRO A 119 -37.48 2.86 19.00
C PRO A 119 -38.52 4.00 19.09
N GLY A 120 -38.92 4.56 17.94
CA GLY A 120 -39.81 5.73 17.86
C GLY A 120 -40.99 5.58 16.91
N GLU A 121 -41.06 4.51 16.11
CA GLU A 121 -42.16 4.31 15.16
C GLU A 121 -43.31 3.53 15.82
N ILE A 122 -43.93 4.16 16.81
CA ILE A 122 -45.23 3.74 17.34
C ILE A 122 -46.23 3.86 16.19
N GLN A 123 -46.61 2.72 15.61
CA GLN A 123 -47.73 2.61 14.69
C GLN A 123 -48.98 3.21 15.35
N ARG A 124 -49.35 4.42 14.96
CA ARG A 124 -50.71 4.92 15.20
C ARG A 124 -51.62 4.15 14.24
N PRO A 125 -52.70 3.50 14.73
CA PRO A 125 -53.62 2.82 13.84
C PRO A 125 -54.27 3.83 12.88
N PRO A 126 -54.55 3.44 11.63
CA PRO A 126 -55.11 4.34 10.65
C PRO A 126 -56.53 4.78 11.04
N LEU A 127 -56.75 6.09 10.98
CA LEU A 127 -57.91 6.81 11.46
C LEU A 127 -59.08 6.73 10.44
N TYR A 128 -59.61 5.53 10.18
CA TYR A 128 -60.81 5.35 9.32
C TYR A 128 -61.95 4.58 10.00
N TRP A 129 -61.90 4.43 11.33
CA TRP A 129 -62.94 3.79 12.14
C TRP A 129 -63.56 4.74 13.18
N ALA A 130 -63.79 6.00 12.81
CA ALA A 130 -64.59 6.94 13.62
C ALA A 130 -65.62 7.64 12.74
#